data_AF-A0A0C9W926-F1
#
_entry.id   AF-A0A0C9W926-F1
#
_cell.length_a   1.000
_cell.length_b   1.000
_cell.length_c   1.000
_cell.angle_alpha   90.00
_cell.angle_beta   90.00
_cell.angle_gamma   90.00
#
_symmetry.space_group_name_H-M   'P 1'
#
loop_
_entity.id
_entity.type
_entity.pdbx_description
1 polymer ?
#
loop_
_entity_poly.entity_id
_entity_poly.type
_entity_poly.pdbx_seq_one_letter_code
_entity_poly.pdbx_strand_id
1 'polypeptide(L)'
;GAFSFYAPKLYRFYEKNMNLLFKSNACLHKNFWRGVFPAASFNCSGQAFTICYTNSLNLSYGLCAVWAGGSYDPKQGGHLILFELGLVVEFSPGATIFIPSSIVSHGNIPIQEGETWVSFTQYCAGGLIQWIQHALRRPARTLAPQI
;
A
#
# COMPACT_ATOMS: atom_id res chain seq x y z
N GLY A 1 12.23 -2.71 -11.16
CA GLY A 1 12.17 -2.04 -9.83
C GLY A 1 12.08 -3.10 -8.75
N ALA A 2 12.18 -2.74 -7.46
CA ALA A 2 12.21 -3.73 -6.37
C ALA A 2 10.99 -4.67 -6.40
N PHE A 3 9.78 -4.16 -6.64
CA PHE A 3 8.57 -5.00 -6.68
C PHE A 3 8.61 -6.07 -7.79
N SER A 4 9.04 -5.69 -9.01
CA SER A 4 9.14 -6.63 -10.14
C SER A 4 10.24 -7.68 -9.93
N PHE A 5 11.24 -7.39 -9.10
CA PHE A 5 12.33 -8.32 -8.79
C PHE A 5 11.90 -9.32 -7.71
N TYR A 6 11.35 -8.86 -6.59
CA TYR A 6 11.00 -9.74 -5.45
C TYR A 6 9.66 -10.47 -5.62
N ALA A 7 8.69 -9.90 -6.35
CA ALA A 7 7.38 -10.51 -6.56
C ALA A 7 6.93 -10.45 -8.04
N PRO A 8 7.68 -11.06 -8.97
CA PRO A 8 7.49 -10.89 -10.41
C PRO A 8 6.09 -11.32 -10.91
N LYS A 9 5.53 -12.40 -10.35
CA LYS A 9 4.19 -12.88 -10.71
C LYS A 9 3.11 -11.86 -10.31
N LEU A 10 3.20 -11.34 -9.09
CA LEU A 10 2.26 -10.34 -8.58
C LEU A 10 2.42 -9.00 -9.31
N TYR A 11 3.66 -8.60 -9.60
CA TYR A 11 3.92 -7.42 -10.43
C TYR A 11 3.25 -7.52 -11.81
N ARG A 12 3.43 -8.64 -12.53
CA ARG A 12 2.77 -8.89 -13.82
C ARG A 12 1.25 -8.89 -13.69
N PHE A 13 0.71 -9.41 -12.59
CA PHE A 13 -0.72 -9.33 -12.30
C PHE A 13 -1.20 -7.88 -12.17
N TYR A 14 -0.50 -7.04 -11.40
CA TYR A 14 -0.83 -5.63 -11.27
C TYR A 14 -0.73 -4.93 -12.62
N GLU A 15 0.37 -5.12 -13.35
CA GLU A 15 0.60 -4.53 -14.66
C GLU A 15 -0.51 -4.90 -15.67
N LYS A 16 -0.89 -6.18 -15.75
CA LYS A 16 -1.96 -6.63 -16.64
C LYS A 16 -3.29 -5.95 -16.33
N ASN A 17 -3.69 -5.89 -15.06
CA ASN A 17 -4.95 -5.27 -14.65
C ASN A 17 -4.92 -3.75 -14.86
N MET A 18 -3.82 -3.08 -14.52
CA MET A 18 -3.67 -1.63 -14.74
C MET A 18 -3.70 -1.29 -16.24
N ASN A 19 -3.07 -2.10 -17.10
CA ASN A 19 -3.12 -1.89 -18.54
C ASN A 19 -4.55 -2.01 -19.09
N LEU A 20 -5.38 -2.92 -18.56
CA LEU A 20 -6.80 -3.00 -18.92
C LEU A 20 -7.56 -1.74 -18.47
N LEU A 21 -7.31 -1.28 -17.24
CA LEU A 21 -7.92 -0.07 -16.70
C LEU A 21 -7.60 1.17 -17.55
N PHE A 22 -6.31 1.45 -17.79
CA PHE A 22 -5.90 2.65 -18.53
C PHE A 22 -6.27 2.61 -20.02
N LYS A 23 -6.38 1.42 -20.62
CA LYS A 23 -6.93 1.28 -21.99
C LYS A 23 -8.43 1.59 -22.07
N SER A 24 -9.18 1.35 -21.00
CA SER A 24 -10.63 1.54 -20.99
C SER A 24 -11.08 2.99 -20.90
N ASN A 25 -10.24 3.86 -20.36
CA ASN A 25 -10.56 5.27 -20.15
C ASN A 25 -9.30 6.12 -20.31
N ALA A 26 -9.24 6.84 -21.44
CA ALA A 26 -8.11 7.70 -21.79
C ALA A 26 -7.92 8.91 -20.84
N CYS A 27 -8.94 9.26 -20.04
CA CYS A 27 -8.83 10.34 -19.05
C CYS A 27 -8.10 9.90 -17.77
N LEU A 28 -7.86 8.60 -17.56
CA LEU A 28 -7.13 8.10 -16.40
C LEU A 28 -5.62 8.29 -16.61
N HIS A 29 -4.96 8.75 -15.55
CA HIS A 29 -3.51 8.96 -15.52
C HIS A 29 -2.89 8.08 -14.43
N LYS A 30 -1.71 7.53 -14.72
CA LYS A 30 -0.92 6.81 -13.71
C LYS A 30 -0.35 7.82 -12.71
N ASN A 31 -0.30 7.45 -11.43
CA ASN A 31 0.42 8.24 -10.43
C ASN A 31 1.90 8.43 -10.81
N PHE A 32 2.52 7.37 -11.35
CA PHE A 32 3.91 7.38 -11.79
C PHE A 32 4.06 6.62 -13.11
N TRP A 33 4.84 7.16 -14.04
CA TRP A 33 5.05 6.61 -15.40
C TRP A 33 5.39 5.10 -15.41
N ARG A 34 6.26 4.66 -14.49
CA ARG A 34 6.71 3.25 -14.37
C ARG A 34 6.07 2.49 -13.21
N GLY A 35 5.08 3.08 -12.54
CA GLY A 35 4.38 2.47 -11.42
C GLY A 35 3.28 1.51 -11.88
N VAL A 36 3.12 0.40 -11.15
CA VAL A 36 1.98 -0.54 -11.31
C VAL A 36 0.92 -0.34 -10.23
N PHE A 37 1.15 0.58 -9.29
CA PHE A 37 0.21 0.86 -8.22
C PHE A 37 -0.80 1.92 -8.66
N PRO A 38 -2.11 1.65 -8.54
CA PRO A 38 -3.16 2.60 -8.92
C PRO A 38 -3.32 3.75 -7.91
N ALA A 39 -2.88 3.58 -6.67
CA ALA A 39 -3.04 4.57 -5.61
C ALA A 39 -1.73 4.77 -4.84
N ALA A 40 -1.56 5.97 -4.30
CA ALA A 40 -0.49 6.31 -3.39
C ALA A 40 -0.95 7.35 -2.35
N SER A 41 -0.31 7.36 -1.20
CA SER A 41 -0.56 8.28 -0.10
C SER A 41 0.76 8.78 0.48
N PHE A 42 0.77 10.03 0.93
CA PHE A 42 1.90 10.69 1.57
C PHE A 42 1.50 11.07 2.98
N ASN A 43 2.24 10.60 3.98
CA ASN A 43 2.08 11.01 5.37
C ASN A 43 3.23 11.97 5.71
N CYS A 44 2.93 13.27 5.73
CA CYS A 44 3.93 14.33 5.85
C CYS A 44 3.80 15.17 7.14
N SER A 45 3.18 14.65 8.20
CA SER A 45 3.02 15.42 9.44
C SER A 45 4.32 15.59 10.25
N GLY A 46 5.42 14.96 9.85
CA GLY A 46 6.72 15.07 10.51
C GLY A 46 6.88 14.18 11.74
N GLN A 47 5.79 13.75 12.38
CA GLN A 47 5.80 12.87 13.56
C GLN A 47 4.67 11.83 13.54
N ALA A 48 4.18 11.47 12.34
CA ALA A 48 3.09 10.49 12.21
C ALA A 48 3.50 9.12 12.77
N PHE A 49 2.70 8.62 13.69
CA PHE A 49 2.71 7.22 14.10
C PHE A 49 1.30 6.65 14.05
N THR A 50 1.19 5.35 13.84
CA THR A 50 -0.11 4.68 13.75
C THR A 50 -0.15 3.47 14.65
N ILE A 51 -1.26 3.33 15.37
CA ILE A 51 -1.56 2.18 16.21
C ILE A 51 -2.19 1.10 15.32
N CYS A 52 -1.75 -0.15 15.49
CA CYS A 52 -2.27 -1.39 14.90
C CYS A 52 -3.52 -1.25 14.02
N TYR A 53 -3.34 -1.36 12.71
CA TYR A 53 -4.44 -1.34 11.75
C TYR A 53 -4.17 -2.26 10.56
N THR A 54 -5.25 -2.61 9.85
CA THR A 54 -5.21 -3.28 8.54
C THR A 54 -5.77 -2.37 7.47
N ASN A 55 -5.19 -2.38 6.27
CA ASN A 55 -5.84 -1.79 5.10
C ASN A 55 -6.79 -2.80 4.45
N SER A 56 -7.90 -3.11 5.10
CA SER A 56 -8.84 -4.17 4.70
C SER A 56 -9.43 -4.01 3.28
N LEU A 57 -9.41 -2.78 2.73
CA LEU A 57 -9.86 -2.51 1.36
C LEU A 57 -8.81 -2.84 0.28
N ASN A 58 -7.56 -3.07 0.66
CA ASN A 58 -6.50 -3.47 -0.26
C ASN A 58 -6.67 -4.93 -0.71
N LEU A 59 -6.07 -5.27 -1.84
CA LEU A 59 -6.04 -6.63 -2.35
C LEU A 59 -5.45 -7.58 -1.28
N SER A 60 -6.19 -8.64 -0.91
CA SER A 60 -5.84 -9.53 0.21
C SER A 60 -4.48 -10.21 0.07
N TYR A 61 -4.18 -10.69 -1.14
CA TYR A 61 -2.88 -11.28 -1.50
C TYR A 61 -1.94 -10.26 -2.17
N GLY A 62 -2.31 -8.99 -2.17
CA GLY A 62 -1.52 -7.90 -2.72
C GLY A 62 -0.38 -7.50 -1.79
N LEU A 63 0.59 -6.77 -2.34
CA LEU A 63 1.60 -6.08 -1.56
C LEU A 63 1.39 -4.58 -1.66
N CYS A 64 1.64 -3.88 -0.56
CA CYS A 64 1.77 -2.43 -0.50
C CYS A 64 3.24 -2.09 -0.33
N ALA A 65 3.70 -1.09 -1.06
CA ALA A 65 5.05 -0.55 -0.91
C ALA A 65 5.01 0.60 0.08
N VAL A 66 5.66 0.46 1.23
CA VAL A 66 5.82 1.54 2.20
C VAL A 66 7.28 1.99 2.14
N TRP A 67 7.50 3.27 1.87
CA TRP A 67 8.79 3.92 1.97
C TRP A 67 8.78 4.84 3.19
N ALA A 68 9.85 4.80 3.98
CA ALA A 68 10.06 5.72 5.10
C ALA A 68 11.14 6.74 4.74
N GLY A 69 10.96 7.97 5.19
CA GLY A 69 11.91 9.06 5.04
C GLY A 69 11.91 9.97 6.26
N GLY A 70 12.74 11.01 6.20
CA GLY A 70 13.00 11.91 7.33
C GLY A 70 14.37 11.67 7.93
N SER A 71 14.58 12.21 9.13
CA SER A 71 15.83 12.12 9.89
C SER A 71 15.51 11.65 11.30
N TYR A 72 15.79 10.38 11.57
CA TYR A 72 15.57 9.71 12.86
C TYR A 72 16.55 8.53 13.02
N ASP A 73 16.81 8.12 14.25
CA ASP A 73 17.56 6.91 14.58
C ASP A 73 16.64 5.67 14.57
N PRO A 74 16.75 4.77 13.57
CA PRO A 74 15.89 3.60 13.47
C PRO A 74 16.15 2.53 14.53
N LYS A 75 17.11 2.72 15.44
CA LYS A 75 17.31 1.88 16.62
C LYS A 75 16.53 2.36 17.84
N GLN A 76 16.11 3.62 17.83
CA GLN A 76 15.48 4.30 18.97
C GLN A 76 14.01 4.68 18.71
N GLY A 77 13.54 4.61 17.47
CA GLY A 77 12.20 5.03 17.09
C GLY A 77 11.83 4.65 15.66
N GLY A 78 10.59 4.92 15.28
CA GLY A 78 10.13 4.69 13.90
C GLY A 78 10.04 3.22 13.46
N HIS A 79 10.21 2.26 14.37
CA HIS A 79 10.08 0.83 14.08
C HIS A 79 8.72 0.50 13.46
N LEU A 80 8.72 -0.39 12.48
CA LEU A 80 7.51 -0.98 11.91
C LEU A 80 7.18 -2.26 12.68
N ILE A 81 5.94 -2.38 13.13
CA ILE A 81 5.42 -3.56 13.81
C ILE A 81 4.51 -4.32 12.84
N LEU A 82 4.73 -5.63 12.71
CA LEU A 82 3.89 -6.57 11.94
C LEU A 82 3.33 -7.61 12.92
N PHE A 83 2.10 -7.40 13.39
CA PHE A 83 1.60 -8.05 14.59
C PHE A 83 1.39 -9.56 14.43
N GLU A 84 0.73 -10.01 13.35
CA GLU A 84 0.49 -11.44 13.10
C GLU A 84 1.79 -12.20 12.80
N LEU A 85 2.85 -11.49 12.41
CA LEU A 85 4.17 -12.08 12.17
C LEU A 85 5.04 -12.09 13.43
N GLY A 86 4.64 -11.39 14.50
CA GLY A 86 5.46 -11.21 15.70
C GLY A 86 6.77 -10.47 15.43
N LEU A 87 6.81 -9.59 14.43
CA LEU A 87 8.03 -8.90 13.99
C LEU A 87 8.00 -7.41 14.37
N VAL A 88 9.13 -6.95 14.90
CA VAL A 88 9.47 -5.52 15.04
C VAL A 88 10.69 -5.27 14.16
N VAL A 89 10.55 -4.35 13.22
CA VAL A 89 11.59 -4.05 12.23
C VAL A 89 12.13 -2.65 12.49
N GLU A 90 13.44 -2.54 12.71
CA GLU A 90 14.17 -1.28 12.62
C GLU A 90 14.03 -0.74 11.19
N PHE A 91 13.07 0.16 10.98
CA PHE A 91 12.73 0.61 9.65
C PHE A 91 13.49 1.89 9.34
N SER A 92 14.58 1.78 8.58
CA SER A 92 15.52 2.89 8.38
C SER A 92 14.99 4.00 7.47
N PRO A 93 15.41 5.26 7.68
CA PRO A 93 15.15 6.33 6.71
C PRO A 93 15.70 5.97 5.33
N GLY A 94 14.88 6.17 4.29
CA GLY A 94 15.19 5.80 2.91
C GLY A 94 14.83 4.35 2.55
N ALA A 95 14.48 3.50 3.52
CA ALA A 95 14.14 2.11 3.26
C ALA A 95 12.74 1.97 2.63
N THR A 96 12.55 0.87 1.89
CA THR A 96 11.24 0.46 1.37
C THR A 96 10.97 -0.97 1.80
N ILE A 97 9.75 -1.22 2.29
CA ILE A 97 9.26 -2.56 2.58
C ILE A 97 8.01 -2.85 1.75
N PHE A 98 7.84 -4.11 1.37
CA PHE A 98 6.61 -4.62 0.76
C PHE A 98 5.87 -5.47 1.78
N ILE A 99 4.64 -5.09 2.13
CA ILE A 99 3.83 -5.81 3.13
C ILE A 99 2.44 -6.19 2.59
N PRO A 100 1.88 -7.34 2.98
CA PRO A 100 0.52 -7.71 2.67
C PRO A 100 -0.46 -6.99 3.62
N SER A 101 -0.58 -5.67 3.44
CA SER A 101 -1.18 -4.75 4.43
C SER A 101 -2.68 -4.93 4.69
N SER A 102 -3.35 -5.74 3.87
CA SER A 102 -4.76 -6.12 3.99
C SER A 102 -5.01 -7.27 4.95
N ILE A 103 -4.01 -8.13 5.18
CA ILE A 103 -4.12 -9.34 6.02
C ILE A 103 -3.14 -9.36 7.19
N VAL A 104 -2.10 -8.52 7.17
CA VAL A 104 -1.18 -8.32 8.29
C VAL A 104 -1.44 -6.93 8.86
N SER A 105 -1.94 -6.89 10.08
CA SER A 105 -2.06 -5.66 10.84
C SER A 105 -0.67 -5.12 11.17
N HIS A 106 -0.56 -3.80 11.09
CA HIS A 106 0.72 -3.13 11.20
C HIS A 106 0.55 -1.73 11.81
N GLY A 107 1.67 -1.18 12.25
CA GLY A 107 1.77 0.17 12.79
C GLY A 107 3.22 0.56 12.92
N ASN A 108 3.48 1.80 13.32
CA ASN A 108 4.83 2.27 13.59
C ASN A 108 4.87 2.97 14.95
N ILE A 109 6.01 2.85 15.63
CA ILE A 109 6.21 3.54 16.91
C ILE A 109 6.63 5.00 16.69
N PRO A 110 6.43 5.87 17.68
CA PRO A 110 6.94 7.24 17.64
C PRO A 110 8.46 7.30 17.42
N ILE A 111 8.91 8.41 16.84
CA ILE A 111 10.31 8.82 16.80
C ILE A 111 10.64 9.67 18.04
N GLN A 112 11.93 9.97 18.26
CA GLN A 112 12.39 10.82 19.37
C GLN A 112 12.04 12.31 19.13
N GLU A 113 12.10 13.10 20.20
CA GLU A 113 11.91 14.54 20.11
C GLU A 113 13.01 15.18 19.24
N GLY A 114 12.61 16.12 18.37
CA GLY A 114 13.51 16.76 17.41
C GLY A 114 13.79 15.95 16.13
N GLU A 115 13.34 14.69 16.07
CA GLU A 115 13.43 13.87 14.85
C GLU A 115 12.27 14.16 13.88
N THR A 116 12.40 13.69 12.64
CA THR A 116 11.37 13.82 11.61
C THR A 116 11.07 12.50 10.93
N TRP A 117 9.79 12.23 10.71
CA TRP A 117 9.28 11.06 9.98
C TRP A 117 8.30 11.49 8.90
N VAL A 118 8.50 10.95 7.70
CA VAL A 118 7.53 10.95 6.61
C VAL A 118 7.42 9.55 6.02
N SER A 119 6.27 9.23 5.44
CA SER A 119 6.13 8.00 4.67
C SER A 119 5.39 8.21 3.37
N PHE A 120 5.75 7.38 2.39
CA PHE A 120 5.11 7.30 1.10
C PHE A 120 4.67 5.86 0.87
N THR A 121 3.37 5.67 0.67
CA THR A 121 2.78 4.33 0.53
C THR A 121 2.10 4.20 -0.82
N GLN A 122 2.37 3.12 -1.54
CA GLN A 122 1.69 2.75 -2.78
C GLN A 122 0.94 1.44 -2.59
N TYR A 123 -0.30 1.38 -3.07
CA TYR A 123 -1.20 0.26 -2.78
C TYR A 123 -2.22 0.04 -3.89
N CYS A 124 -2.95 -1.07 -3.80
CA CYS A 124 -3.99 -1.45 -4.76
C CYS A 124 -5.22 -1.95 -4.01
N ALA A 125 -6.36 -1.27 -4.23
CA ALA A 125 -7.64 -1.67 -3.69
C ALA A 125 -8.11 -3.01 -4.29
N GLY A 126 -8.59 -3.93 -3.45
CA GLY A 126 -9.11 -5.22 -3.89
C GLY A 126 -10.36 -5.05 -4.77
N GLY A 127 -11.24 -4.12 -4.40
CA GLY A 127 -12.45 -3.80 -5.18
C GLY A 127 -12.14 -3.27 -6.58
N LEU A 128 -11.02 -2.55 -6.77
CA LEU A 128 -10.60 -2.10 -8.09
C LEU A 128 -10.21 -3.30 -8.99
N ILE A 129 -9.45 -4.25 -8.44
CA ILE A 129 -9.08 -5.47 -9.15
C ILE A 129 -10.32 -6.30 -9.49
N GLN A 130 -11.25 -6.47 -8.55
CA GLN A 130 -12.51 -7.18 -8.80
C GLN A 130 -13.28 -6.50 -9.94
N TRP A 131 -13.43 -5.18 -9.91
CA TRP A 131 -14.12 -4.43 -10.97
C TRP A 131 -13.46 -4.62 -12.35
N ILE A 132 -12.13 -4.56 -12.43
CA ILE A 132 -11.38 -4.80 -13.68
C ILE A 132 -11.61 -6.23 -14.19
N GLN A 133 -11.53 -7.23 -13.30
CA GLN A 133 -11.72 -8.64 -13.65
C GLN A 133 -13.15 -8.96 -14.08
N HIS A 134 -14.14 -8.20 -13.59
CA HIS A 134 -15.53 -8.24 -14.07
C HIS A 134 -15.78 -7.36 -15.31
N ALA A 135 -14.74 -7.18 -16.14
CA ALA A 135 -14.82 -6.41 -17.39
C ALA A 135 -15.35 -4.98 -17.21
N LEU A 136 -14.97 -4.34 -16.09
CA LEU A 136 -15.31 -2.94 -15.78
C LEU A 136 -16.82 -2.70 -15.64
N ARG A 137 -17.58 -3.75 -15.34
CA ARG A 137 -19.03 -3.68 -15.17
C ARG A 137 -19.36 -3.24 -13.76
N ARG A 138 -20.43 -2.47 -13.61
CA ARG A 138 -21.00 -2.20 -12.28
C ARG A 138 -21.41 -3.54 -11.65
N PRO A 139 -21.34 -3.67 -10.32
CA PRO A 139 -21.99 -4.79 -9.64
C PRO A 139 -23.42 -4.90 -10.16
N ALA A 140 -23.89 -6.13 -10.45
CA ALA A 140 -25.32 -6.34 -10.63
C ALA A 140 -26.01 -5.75 -9.40
N ARG A 141 -27.10 -4.99 -9.58
CA ARG A 141 -27.91 -4.50 -8.45
C ARG A 141 -28.21 -5.71 -7.56
N THR A 142 -27.55 -5.81 -6.42
CA THR A 142 -28.04 -6.68 -5.36
C THR A 142 -29.41 -6.14 -5.01
N LEU A 143 -30.42 -6.99 -5.12
CA LEU A 143 -31.71 -6.76 -4.49
C LEU A 143 -31.44 -6.73 -2.98
N ALA A 144 -30.98 -5.59 -2.47
CA ALA A 144 -31.03 -5.35 -1.04
C ALA A 144 -32.52 -5.43 -0.66
N PRO A 145 -32.88 -6.20 0.39
CA PRO A 145 -34.22 -6.12 0.92
C PRO A 145 -34.48 -4.66 1.26
N GLN A 146 -35.57 -4.10 0.74
CA GLN A 146 -36.09 -2.84 1.27
C GLN A 146 -36.50 -3.14 2.71
N ILE A 147 -35.75 -2.62 3.67
CA ILE A 147 -36.15 -2.56 5.08
C ILE A 147 -36.86 -1.23 5.28
#